data_AF-A0A0D9W044-F1
#
_entry.id   AF-A0A0D9W044-F1
#
_cell.length_a   1.000
_cell.length_b   1.000
_cell.length_c   1.000
_cell.angle_alpha   90.00
_cell.angle_beta   90.00
_cell.angle_gamma   90.00
#
_symmetry.space_group_name_H-M   'P 1'
#
loop_
_entity.id
_entity.type
_entity.pdbx_description
1 polymer ?
#
loop_
_entity_poly.entity_id
_entity_poly.type
_entity_poly.pdbx_seq_one_letter_code
_entity_poly.pdbx_strand_id
1 'polypeptide(L)'
;MFGKTHDLEAGGSSEPLYPGMMESPDLRWALIHKIYVILSVQLAMTAAVAAFVVKVRGVSEFFVSSNAGLALYIFLIILPIIVLCPLRYYHQKHPVNLLLLGIFTVAISFAVGMTCAFTSGKIIFEAAVLTAAVVISLTAYTFWAAKRGYDFSFLGPFLFSAVMVLILFSLIQVFFPLGKISHMIYGGLASLVFSGYIIYDTDNIIKRYTYDEYVWAAVSLYLDVINLFLSLLQFNAMGKHGKCDVEACYPAAHGGGGGMYPYMIESPQLRWAFIRKVYVIVSMQLLVTVAVAAAVNLAEPVKAFFQARTPATIAVYVVILISPLIMMLPMIYFRNKHPINLFFLFLFTVCISFSVGLGCLSKNGMVIFEAAALTLVVVVSLTCYTFWAAKKGYDFEFLGPFLVAATLILFLYAMINIFYPMGRTAKLVYGCIAALIFSGFIIYDTDNLIKRYTYDEYVAAAITLYLDIINLFMAIVTALQAADG
;
A
#
# COMPACT_ATOMS: atom_id res chain seq x y z
N MET A 1 61.79 7.30 35.71
CA MET A 1 61.35 6.14 36.53
C MET A 1 60.23 6.68 37.41
N PHE A 2 58.95 6.59 37.08
CA PHE A 2 58.14 5.39 36.87
C PHE A 2 57.13 5.62 35.73
N GLY A 3 56.95 4.58 34.91
CA GLY A 3 56.18 4.61 33.67
C GLY A 3 54.67 4.67 33.90
N LYS A 4 54.00 5.43 33.02
CA LYS A 4 52.59 5.23 32.68
C LYS A 4 52.45 3.82 32.12
N THR A 5 51.74 2.95 32.83
CA THR A 5 51.15 1.75 32.23
C THR A 5 50.13 2.23 31.18
N HIS A 6 50.50 2.05 29.93
CA HIS A 6 49.55 2.02 28.82
C HIS A 6 48.72 0.74 29.01
N ASP A 7 47.50 0.89 29.53
CA ASP A 7 46.49 -0.16 29.49
C ASP A 7 46.04 -0.30 28.03
N LEU A 8 46.75 -1.16 27.29
CA LEU A 8 46.58 -1.48 25.88
C LEU A 8 45.53 -2.60 25.63
N GLU A 9 44.65 -2.87 26.61
CA GLU A 9 43.61 -3.91 26.50
C GLU A 9 42.18 -3.40 26.75
N ALA A 10 41.91 -2.10 26.52
CA ALA A 10 40.53 -1.63 26.28
C ALA A 10 40.21 -1.74 24.79
N GLY A 11 39.96 -2.97 24.32
CA GLY A 11 39.53 -3.23 22.95
C GLY A 11 38.20 -2.53 22.64
N GLY A 12 38.28 -1.44 21.87
CA GLY A 12 37.22 -0.87 21.04
C GLY A 12 35.89 -0.58 21.71
N SER A 13 35.73 0.58 22.36
CA SER A 13 34.40 1.16 22.56
C SER A 13 33.81 1.57 21.20
N SER A 14 33.20 0.60 20.51
CA SER A 14 32.51 0.77 19.25
C SER A 14 31.54 1.95 19.33
N GLU A 15 31.65 2.91 18.39
CA GLU A 15 30.73 4.05 18.32
C GLU A 15 29.27 3.55 18.22
N PRO A 16 28.31 4.15 18.93
CA PRO A 16 26.92 3.72 18.86
C PRO A 16 26.36 3.83 17.44
N LEU A 17 25.64 2.79 16.99
CA LEU A 17 25.16 2.69 15.61
C LEU A 17 24.05 3.70 15.30
N TYR A 18 23.31 4.14 16.32
CA TYR A 18 22.27 5.17 16.24
C TYR A 18 22.11 5.88 17.59
N PRO A 19 21.59 7.13 17.60
CA PRO A 19 21.36 7.87 18.84
C PRO A 19 20.37 7.18 19.78
N GLY A 20 20.68 7.11 21.08
CA GLY A 20 19.80 6.52 22.09
C GLY A 20 19.83 4.99 22.18
N MET A 21 20.84 4.33 21.59
CA MET A 21 21.04 2.89 21.71
C MET A 21 21.38 2.49 23.15
N MET A 22 20.58 1.58 23.72
CA MET A 22 20.73 1.10 25.11
C MET A 22 21.54 -0.20 25.21
N GLU A 23 21.61 -0.99 24.13
CA GLU A 23 22.39 -2.23 24.07
C GLU A 23 23.85 -1.97 23.69
N SER A 24 24.75 -2.93 23.97
CA SER A 24 26.13 -2.81 23.55
C SER A 24 26.24 -2.83 22.02
N PRO A 25 27.04 -1.91 21.42
CA PRO A 25 27.21 -1.84 19.97
C PRO A 25 27.70 -3.17 19.36
N ASP A 26 28.56 -3.90 20.09
CA ASP A 26 29.12 -5.17 19.62
C ASP A 26 28.06 -6.25 19.51
N LEU A 27 27.10 -6.30 20.46
CA LEU A 27 25.97 -7.23 20.39
C LEU A 27 25.05 -6.90 19.22
N ARG A 28 24.80 -5.62 18.98
CA ARG A 28 23.99 -5.15 17.85
C ARG A 28 24.65 -5.50 16.51
N TRP A 29 25.95 -5.28 16.37
CA TRP A 29 26.70 -5.70 15.18
C TRP A 29 26.73 -7.22 15.00
N ALA A 30 26.83 -7.99 16.09
CA ALA A 30 26.75 -9.46 16.02
C ALA A 30 25.38 -9.94 15.52
N LEU A 31 24.28 -9.33 15.98
CA LEU A 31 22.93 -9.59 15.47
C LEU A 31 22.82 -9.29 13.98
N ILE A 32 23.25 -8.10 13.56
CA ILE A 32 23.21 -7.66 12.16
C ILE A 32 24.02 -8.62 11.28
N HIS A 33 25.27 -8.92 11.63
CA HIS A 33 26.09 -9.87 10.88
C HIS A 33 25.43 -11.23 10.75
N LYS A 34 24.83 -11.74 11.84
CA LYS A 34 24.13 -13.03 11.82
C LYS A 34 22.95 -13.03 10.84
N ILE A 35 22.14 -11.96 10.83
CA ILE A 35 20.99 -11.83 9.91
C ILE A 35 21.47 -11.79 8.44
N TYR A 36 22.48 -10.97 8.12
CA TYR A 36 22.98 -10.84 6.76
C TYR A 36 23.72 -12.09 6.24
N VAL A 37 24.38 -12.85 7.12
CA VAL A 37 24.95 -14.16 6.78
C VAL A 37 23.84 -15.15 6.43
N ILE A 38 22.78 -15.23 7.25
CA ILE A 38 21.62 -16.08 6.97
C ILE A 38 20.97 -15.69 5.64
N LEU A 39 20.69 -14.39 5.44
CA LEU A 39 20.14 -13.87 4.20
C LEU A 39 21.00 -14.26 2.98
N SER A 40 22.32 -14.10 3.08
CA SER A 40 23.25 -14.45 1.99
C SER A 40 23.17 -15.94 1.62
N VAL A 41 23.09 -16.82 2.62
CA VAL A 41 22.89 -18.26 2.42
C VAL A 41 21.54 -18.54 1.77
N GLN A 42 20.47 -17.86 2.21
CA GLN A 42 19.13 -18.05 1.64
C GLN A 42 19.08 -17.61 0.16
N LEU A 43 19.69 -16.48 -0.18
CA LEU A 43 19.75 -15.99 -1.56
C LEU A 43 20.63 -16.89 -2.45
N ALA A 44 21.76 -17.37 -1.94
CA ALA A 44 22.62 -18.32 -2.66
C ALA A 44 21.90 -19.65 -2.94
N MET A 45 21.18 -20.18 -1.94
CA MET A 45 20.33 -21.37 -2.10
C MET A 45 19.23 -21.13 -3.13
N THR A 46 18.60 -19.95 -3.09
CA THR A 46 17.57 -19.57 -4.07
C THR A 46 18.10 -19.54 -5.49
N ALA A 47 19.26 -18.92 -5.70
CA ALA A 47 19.92 -18.88 -7.00
C ALA A 47 20.32 -20.29 -7.49
N ALA A 48 20.82 -21.15 -6.61
CA ALA A 48 21.21 -22.52 -6.95
C ALA A 48 20.02 -23.37 -7.38
N VAL A 49 18.92 -23.35 -6.62
CA VAL A 49 17.69 -24.07 -6.96
C VAL A 49 17.05 -23.50 -8.23
N ALA A 50 16.97 -22.18 -8.37
CA ALA A 50 16.44 -21.56 -9.58
C ALA A 50 17.26 -21.93 -10.83
N ALA A 51 18.59 -21.92 -10.73
CA ALA A 51 19.47 -22.35 -11.82
C ALA A 51 19.29 -23.83 -12.17
N PHE A 52 19.09 -24.70 -11.18
CA PHE A 52 18.78 -26.11 -11.39
C PHE A 52 17.45 -26.29 -12.14
N VAL A 53 16.37 -25.64 -11.69
CA VAL A 53 15.05 -25.71 -12.33
C VAL A 53 15.07 -25.18 -13.77
N VAL A 54 15.81 -24.11 -14.03
CA VAL A 54 15.96 -23.54 -15.39
C VAL A 54 16.79 -24.45 -16.31
N LYS A 55 17.87 -25.07 -15.81
CA LYS A 55 18.76 -25.91 -16.63
C LYS A 55 18.15 -27.28 -16.95
N VAL A 56 17.43 -27.87 -16.00
CA VAL A 56 16.85 -29.22 -16.17
C VAL A 56 15.42 -29.08 -16.68
N ARG A 57 15.25 -29.00 -18.00
CA ARG A 57 13.94 -28.85 -18.66
C ARG A 57 12.91 -29.90 -18.24
N GLY A 58 13.35 -31.13 -17.93
CA GLY A 58 12.47 -32.19 -17.43
C GLY A 58 11.77 -31.85 -16.11
N VAL A 59 12.35 -30.96 -15.28
CA VAL A 59 11.74 -30.49 -14.03
C VAL A 59 10.58 -29.55 -14.35
N SER A 60 10.79 -28.52 -15.16
CA SER A 60 9.72 -27.57 -15.52
C SER A 60 8.61 -28.22 -16.36
N GLU A 61 8.97 -29.14 -17.27
CA GLU A 61 8.01 -29.93 -18.04
C GLU A 61 7.18 -30.86 -17.14
N PHE A 62 7.78 -31.52 -16.14
CA PHE A 62 7.05 -32.33 -15.16
C PHE A 62 6.01 -31.50 -14.39
N PHE A 63 6.40 -30.30 -13.91
CA PHE A 63 5.52 -29.43 -13.13
C PHE A 63 4.32 -28.89 -13.92
N VAL A 64 4.45 -28.70 -15.24
CA VAL A 64 3.38 -28.14 -16.08
C VAL A 64 2.54 -29.22 -16.76
N SER A 65 3.15 -30.34 -17.17
CA SER A 65 2.49 -31.34 -18.01
C SER A 65 1.87 -32.51 -17.23
N SER A 66 2.27 -32.74 -15.98
CA SER A 66 1.75 -33.84 -15.15
C SER A 66 0.84 -33.33 -14.03
N ASN A 67 -0.29 -34.00 -13.81
CA ASN A 67 -1.18 -33.71 -12.68
C ASN A 67 -0.46 -33.86 -11.33
N ALA A 68 0.48 -34.82 -11.21
CA ALA A 68 1.29 -34.99 -10.02
C ALA A 68 2.30 -33.83 -9.84
N GLY A 69 2.83 -33.31 -10.94
CA GLY A 69 3.69 -32.13 -10.95
C GLY A 69 2.94 -30.87 -10.52
N LEU A 70 1.77 -30.60 -11.12
CA LEU A 70 0.92 -29.47 -10.74
C LEU A 70 0.51 -29.54 -9.26
N ALA A 71 0.12 -30.71 -8.75
CA ALA A 71 -0.21 -30.90 -7.34
C ALA A 71 1.00 -30.61 -6.42
N LEU A 72 2.20 -31.07 -6.81
CA LEU A 72 3.43 -30.78 -6.08
C LEU A 72 3.79 -29.29 -6.12
N TYR A 73 3.57 -28.60 -7.25
CA TYR A 73 3.79 -27.16 -7.36
C TYR A 73 2.87 -26.36 -6.43
N ILE A 74 1.57 -26.69 -6.43
CA ILE A 74 0.60 -26.07 -5.53
C ILE A 74 0.99 -26.31 -4.07
N PHE A 75 1.40 -27.53 -3.73
CA PHE A 75 1.91 -27.85 -2.41
C PHE A 75 3.14 -27.00 -2.03
N LEU A 76 4.11 -26.85 -2.94
CA LEU A 76 5.31 -26.03 -2.71
C LEU A 76 5.00 -24.53 -2.55
N ILE A 77 3.94 -24.00 -3.16
CA ILE A 77 3.48 -22.62 -2.93
C ILE A 77 2.84 -22.45 -1.55
N ILE A 78 2.09 -23.45 -1.08
CA ILE A 78 1.41 -23.41 0.21
C ILE A 78 2.36 -23.73 1.38
N LEU A 79 3.40 -24.54 1.12
CA LEU A 79 4.36 -25.02 2.11
C LEU A 79 5.03 -23.89 2.94
N PRO A 80 5.49 -22.75 2.36
CA PRO A 80 6.02 -21.63 3.13
C PRO A 80 5.04 -21.11 4.19
N ILE A 81 3.74 -21.02 3.86
CA ILE A 81 2.70 -20.58 4.79
C ILE A 81 2.54 -21.59 5.94
N ILE A 82 2.55 -22.88 5.62
CA ILE A 82 2.49 -23.96 6.61
C ILE A 82 3.71 -23.91 7.53
N VAL A 83 4.91 -23.68 6.99
CA VAL A 83 6.18 -23.66 7.73
C VAL A 83 6.34 -22.42 8.62
N LEU A 84 5.71 -21.29 8.28
CA LEU A 84 5.73 -20.09 9.14
C LEU A 84 5.09 -20.34 10.52
N CYS A 85 4.06 -21.18 10.62
CA CYS A 85 3.41 -21.53 11.89
C CYS A 85 4.34 -22.22 12.91
N PRO A 86 4.98 -23.37 12.60
CA PRO A 86 5.96 -23.98 13.49
C PRO A 86 7.22 -23.11 13.63
N LEU A 87 7.64 -22.38 12.59
CA LEU A 87 8.78 -21.46 12.70
C LEU A 87 8.51 -20.38 13.77
N ARG A 88 7.29 -19.85 13.86
CA ARG A 88 6.89 -18.92 14.93
C ARG A 88 7.04 -19.51 16.32
N TYR A 89 6.67 -20.76 16.51
CA TYR A 89 6.75 -21.42 17.81
C TYR A 89 8.18 -21.85 18.17
N TYR A 90 8.96 -22.28 17.17
CA TYR A 90 10.30 -22.84 17.35
C TYR A 90 11.44 -21.86 17.06
N HIS A 91 11.17 -20.57 16.78
CA HIS A 91 12.19 -19.59 16.34
C HIS A 91 13.40 -19.46 17.29
N GLN A 92 13.20 -19.66 18.60
CA GLN A 92 14.27 -19.60 19.62
C GLN A 92 15.01 -20.93 19.85
N LYS A 93 14.50 -22.06 19.30
CA LYS A 93 15.07 -23.40 19.55
C LYS A 93 16.05 -23.79 18.44
N HIS A 94 17.34 -23.73 18.76
CA HIS A 94 18.40 -24.24 17.89
C HIS A 94 18.56 -25.77 18.03
N PRO A 95 18.77 -26.56 16.95
CA PRO A 95 18.91 -26.16 15.55
C PRO A 95 17.60 -26.17 14.72
N VAL A 96 16.46 -26.45 15.36
CA VAL A 96 15.16 -26.63 14.68
C VAL A 96 14.74 -25.39 13.91
N ASN A 97 15.00 -24.20 14.46
CA ASN A 97 14.72 -22.93 13.78
C ASN A 97 15.42 -22.80 12.43
N LEU A 98 16.70 -23.18 12.32
CA LEU A 98 17.47 -23.13 11.08
C LEU A 98 17.04 -24.20 10.08
N LEU A 99 16.63 -25.38 10.57
CA LEU A 99 16.07 -26.42 9.71
C LEU A 99 14.75 -25.97 9.07
N LEU A 100 13.84 -25.42 9.88
CA LEU A 100 12.56 -24.88 9.40
C LEU A 100 12.79 -23.70 8.43
N LEU A 101 13.77 -22.84 8.72
CA LEU A 101 14.18 -21.76 7.82
C LEU A 101 14.71 -22.30 6.48
N GLY A 102 15.51 -23.36 6.51
CA GLY A 102 16.00 -24.04 5.31
C GLY A 102 14.87 -24.61 4.46
N ILE A 103 13.90 -25.29 5.08
CA ILE A 103 12.71 -25.82 4.38
C ILE A 103 11.91 -24.67 3.75
N PHE A 104 11.69 -23.59 4.49
CA PHE A 104 11.01 -22.39 4.03
C PHE A 104 11.72 -21.79 2.79
N THR A 105 13.03 -21.62 2.86
CA THR A 105 13.84 -21.07 1.76
C THR A 105 13.80 -21.99 0.53
N VAL A 106 13.98 -23.30 0.68
CA VAL A 106 13.92 -24.24 -0.46
C VAL A 106 12.56 -24.17 -1.15
N ALA A 107 11.46 -24.14 -0.39
CA ALA A 107 10.11 -24.08 -0.94
C ALA A 107 9.90 -22.81 -1.79
N ILE A 108 10.29 -21.64 -1.28
CA ILE A 108 10.23 -20.37 -2.05
C ILE A 108 11.17 -20.42 -3.25
N SER A 109 12.36 -20.99 -3.09
CA SER A 109 13.35 -21.10 -4.15
C SER A 109 12.84 -21.88 -5.37
N PHE A 110 12.02 -22.91 -5.16
CA PHE A 110 11.36 -23.65 -6.24
C PHE A 110 10.31 -22.80 -6.97
N ALA A 111 9.50 -22.01 -6.26
CA ALA A 111 8.53 -21.10 -6.88
C ALA A 111 9.23 -20.01 -7.72
N VAL A 112 10.32 -19.44 -7.20
CA VAL A 112 11.18 -18.50 -7.94
C VAL A 112 11.80 -19.18 -9.16
N GLY A 113 12.33 -20.41 -9.00
CA GLY A 113 12.92 -21.19 -10.08
C GLY A 113 11.95 -21.51 -11.21
N MET A 114 10.71 -21.86 -10.88
CA MET A 114 9.63 -22.08 -11.86
C MET A 114 9.29 -20.79 -12.62
N THR A 115 9.26 -19.64 -11.94
CA THR A 115 9.05 -18.33 -12.60
C THR A 115 10.20 -18.01 -13.57
N CYS A 116 11.43 -18.29 -13.17
CA CYS A 116 12.61 -18.13 -14.02
C CYS A 116 12.62 -19.10 -15.22
N ALA A 117 12.10 -20.32 -15.08
CA ALA A 117 12.08 -21.32 -16.17
C ALA A 117 11.30 -20.87 -17.41
N PHE A 118 10.35 -19.95 -17.25
CA PHE A 118 9.56 -19.37 -18.34
C PHE A 118 10.03 -17.97 -18.76
N THR A 119 11.18 -17.52 -18.26
CA THR A 119 11.75 -16.20 -18.56
C THR A 119 13.09 -16.32 -19.28
N SER A 120 13.41 -15.36 -20.15
CA SER A 120 14.71 -15.35 -20.84
C SER A 120 15.86 -15.15 -19.86
N GLY A 121 16.93 -15.96 -19.98
CA GLY A 121 18.10 -15.90 -19.11
C GLY A 121 18.78 -14.52 -19.07
N LYS A 122 18.70 -13.75 -20.17
CA LYS A 122 19.21 -12.36 -20.20
C LYS A 122 18.43 -11.44 -19.26
N ILE A 123 17.10 -11.56 -19.24
CA ILE A 123 16.20 -10.75 -18.39
C ILE A 123 16.38 -11.15 -16.92
N ILE A 124 16.56 -12.45 -16.65
CA ILE A 124 16.85 -12.97 -15.30
C ILE A 124 18.14 -12.35 -14.76
N PHE A 125 19.21 -12.34 -15.56
CA PHE A 125 20.48 -11.75 -15.17
C PHE A 125 20.36 -10.23 -14.93
N GLU A 126 19.70 -9.50 -15.84
CA GLU A 126 19.45 -8.05 -15.68
C GLU A 126 18.68 -7.74 -14.38
N ALA A 127 17.60 -8.48 -14.09
CA ALA A 127 16.82 -8.31 -12.88
C ALA A 127 17.60 -8.67 -11.60
N ALA A 128 18.44 -9.72 -11.63
CA ALA A 128 19.27 -10.12 -10.50
C ALA A 128 20.32 -9.04 -10.17
N VAL A 129 21.00 -8.50 -11.17
CA VAL A 129 21.99 -7.42 -10.99
C VAL A 129 21.32 -6.16 -10.45
N LEU A 130 20.15 -5.78 -11.01
CA LEU A 130 19.41 -4.60 -10.56
C LEU A 130 18.91 -4.75 -9.12
N THR A 131 18.40 -5.93 -8.76
CA THR A 131 17.97 -6.23 -7.38
C THR A 131 19.15 -6.10 -6.41
N ALA A 132 20.30 -6.70 -6.74
CA ALA A 132 21.50 -6.61 -5.91
C ALA A 132 21.95 -5.15 -5.72
N ALA A 133 21.97 -4.36 -6.79
CA ALA A 133 22.31 -2.95 -6.73
C ALA A 133 21.35 -2.17 -5.82
N VAL A 134 20.03 -2.32 -6.00
CA VAL A 134 19.01 -1.64 -5.19
C VAL A 134 19.11 -2.04 -3.72
N VAL A 135 19.20 -3.34 -3.42
CA VAL A 135 19.31 -3.83 -2.03
C VAL A 135 20.55 -3.26 -1.36
N ILE A 136 21.72 -3.36 -1.99
CA ILE A 136 22.98 -2.85 -1.43
C ILE A 136 22.89 -1.33 -1.20
N SER A 137 22.40 -0.57 -2.19
CA SER A 137 22.27 0.88 -2.09
C SER A 137 21.30 1.31 -0.99
N LEU A 138 20.12 0.70 -0.92
CA LEU A 138 19.10 1.04 0.08
C LEU A 138 19.52 0.63 1.49
N THR A 139 20.11 -0.55 1.64
CA THR A 139 20.71 -0.98 2.91
C THR A 139 21.80 0.00 3.34
N ALA A 140 22.75 0.36 2.47
CA ALA A 140 23.79 1.33 2.84
C ALA A 140 23.21 2.70 3.24
N TYR A 141 22.19 3.16 2.52
CA TYR A 141 21.47 4.40 2.83
C TYR A 141 20.78 4.35 4.20
N THR A 142 20.12 3.24 4.55
CA THR A 142 19.43 3.12 5.85
C THR A 142 20.40 3.06 7.01
N PHE A 143 21.55 2.39 6.87
CA PHE A 143 22.63 2.46 7.87
C PHE A 143 23.13 3.89 8.08
N TRP A 144 23.36 4.62 6.99
CA TRP A 144 23.78 6.03 7.05
C TRP A 144 22.72 6.91 7.74
N ALA A 145 21.44 6.72 7.40
CA ALA A 145 20.33 7.48 7.96
C ALA A 145 20.07 7.14 9.44
N ALA A 146 20.15 5.86 9.81
CA ALA A 146 20.03 5.40 11.19
C ALA A 146 21.13 6.00 12.09
N LYS A 147 22.39 6.06 11.60
CA LYS A 147 23.50 6.71 12.32
C LYS A 147 23.22 8.19 12.61
N ARG A 148 22.47 8.87 11.75
CA ARG A 148 22.05 10.28 11.93
C ARG A 148 20.75 10.45 12.74
N GLY A 149 20.13 9.36 13.19
CA GLY A 149 18.92 9.40 14.00
C GLY A 149 17.61 9.54 13.23
N TYR A 150 17.59 9.35 11.91
CA TYR A 150 16.35 9.29 11.14
C TYR A 150 15.61 7.99 11.42
N ASP A 151 14.31 8.02 11.75
CA ASP A 151 13.45 6.84 11.99
C ASP A 151 12.53 6.58 10.79
N PHE A 152 12.52 5.35 10.27
CA PHE A 152 11.69 4.93 9.14
C PHE A 152 10.42 4.21 9.56
N SER A 153 10.09 4.17 10.85
CA SER A 153 8.91 3.46 11.35
C SER A 153 7.59 3.96 10.78
N PHE A 154 7.56 5.19 10.26
CA PHE A 154 6.42 5.79 9.57
C PHE A 154 6.08 5.11 8.24
N LEU A 155 7.01 4.36 7.63
CA LEU A 155 6.77 3.64 6.37
C LEU A 155 5.81 2.45 6.54
N GLY A 156 5.80 1.81 7.71
CA GLY A 156 5.04 0.58 7.98
C GLY A 156 3.57 0.61 7.50
N PRO A 157 2.76 1.62 7.88
CA PRO A 157 1.39 1.76 7.40
C PRO A 157 1.22 1.80 5.88
N PHE A 158 2.06 2.59 5.18
CA PHE A 158 1.98 2.74 3.73
C PHE A 158 2.36 1.46 3.01
N LEU A 159 3.43 0.83 3.48
CA LEU A 159 3.96 -0.39 2.93
C LEU A 159 2.96 -1.54 3.10
N PHE A 160 2.36 -1.65 4.29
CA PHE A 160 1.31 -2.64 4.55
C PHE A 160 0.09 -2.44 3.64
N SER A 161 -0.38 -1.20 3.52
CA SER A 161 -1.48 -0.85 2.60
C SER A 161 -1.15 -1.17 1.14
N ALA A 162 0.05 -0.82 0.70
CA ALA A 162 0.49 -1.06 -0.67
C ALA A 162 0.59 -2.56 -0.98
N VAL A 163 1.08 -3.39 -0.06
CA VAL A 163 1.08 -4.86 -0.22
C VAL A 163 -0.34 -5.43 -0.25
N MET A 164 -1.28 -4.92 0.55
CA MET A 164 -2.70 -5.33 0.45
C MET A 164 -3.27 -5.04 -0.94
N VAL A 165 -2.99 -3.85 -1.50
CA VAL A 165 -3.40 -3.51 -2.87
C VAL A 165 -2.78 -4.46 -3.89
N LEU A 166 -1.48 -4.75 -3.78
CA LEU A 166 -0.80 -5.69 -4.68
C LEU A 166 -1.39 -7.11 -4.59
N ILE A 167 -1.67 -7.61 -3.39
CA ILE A 167 -2.30 -8.92 -3.18
C ILE A 167 -3.69 -8.95 -3.82
N LEU A 168 -4.55 -7.96 -3.54
CA LEU A 168 -5.90 -7.91 -4.13
C LEU A 168 -5.85 -7.80 -5.66
N PHE A 169 -4.95 -6.99 -6.18
CA PHE A 169 -4.76 -6.85 -7.62
C PHE A 169 -4.27 -8.16 -8.25
N SER A 170 -3.35 -8.88 -7.62
CA SER A 170 -2.90 -10.19 -8.09
C SER A 170 -4.03 -11.24 -8.07
N LEU A 171 -4.91 -11.22 -7.05
CA LEU A 171 -6.09 -12.09 -6.99
C LEU A 171 -7.09 -11.79 -8.12
N ILE A 172 -7.29 -10.52 -8.46
CA ILE A 172 -8.12 -10.14 -9.62
C ILE A 172 -7.52 -10.71 -10.91
N GLN A 173 -6.20 -10.60 -11.09
CA GLN A 173 -5.52 -11.11 -12.29
C GLN A 173 -5.65 -12.63 -12.49
N VAL A 174 -5.91 -13.40 -11.42
CA VAL A 174 -6.17 -14.84 -11.52
C VAL A 174 -7.48 -15.12 -12.26
N PHE A 175 -8.52 -14.32 -12.02
CA PHE A 175 -9.83 -14.48 -12.66
C PHE A 175 -9.95 -13.66 -13.96
N PHE A 176 -9.23 -12.54 -14.03
CA PHE A 176 -9.28 -11.57 -15.13
C PHE A 176 -7.85 -11.18 -15.53
N PRO A 177 -7.19 -11.95 -16.41
CA PRO A 177 -5.82 -11.68 -16.82
C PRO A 177 -5.73 -10.39 -17.63
N LEU A 178 -5.45 -9.29 -16.93
CA LEU A 178 -5.19 -7.99 -17.52
C LEU A 178 -3.87 -8.09 -18.30
N GLY A 179 -3.92 -7.78 -19.59
CA GLY A 179 -2.83 -8.08 -20.53
C GLY A 179 -1.44 -7.57 -20.11
N LYS A 180 -0.44 -7.98 -20.88
CA LYS A 180 1.00 -7.69 -20.78
C LYS A 180 1.45 -6.36 -20.14
N ILE A 181 0.78 -5.24 -20.39
CA ILE A 181 1.10 -3.92 -19.81
C ILE A 181 0.76 -3.85 -18.31
N SER A 182 -0.34 -4.48 -17.88
CA SER A 182 -0.77 -4.54 -16.48
C SER A 182 0.26 -5.23 -15.60
N HIS A 183 0.84 -6.34 -16.09
CA HIS A 183 1.93 -7.03 -15.42
C HIS A 183 3.21 -6.18 -15.28
N MET A 184 3.53 -5.35 -16.28
CA MET A 184 4.68 -4.44 -16.22
C MET A 184 4.48 -3.36 -15.16
N ILE A 185 3.29 -2.74 -15.10
CA ILE A 185 2.95 -1.73 -14.10
C ILE A 185 2.95 -2.35 -12.70
N TYR A 186 2.39 -3.55 -12.55
CA TYR A 186 2.44 -4.29 -11.30
C TYR A 186 3.88 -4.51 -10.84
N GLY A 187 4.76 -5.00 -11.72
CA GLY A 187 6.19 -5.16 -11.41
C GLY A 187 6.87 -3.85 -11.01
N GLY A 188 6.56 -2.75 -11.70
CA GLY A 188 7.08 -1.42 -11.35
C GLY A 188 6.63 -0.95 -9.96
N LEU A 189 5.32 -0.96 -9.69
CA LEU A 189 4.77 -0.56 -8.38
C LEU A 189 5.23 -1.50 -7.25
N ALA A 190 5.20 -2.80 -7.47
CA ALA A 190 5.69 -3.78 -6.51
C ALA A 190 7.18 -3.58 -6.20
N SER A 191 8.02 -3.28 -7.20
CA SER A 191 9.43 -3.00 -6.98
C SER A 191 9.67 -1.78 -6.09
N LEU A 192 8.86 -0.73 -6.21
CA LEU A 192 8.93 0.45 -5.33
C LEU A 192 8.50 0.11 -3.90
N VAL A 193 7.43 -0.69 -3.76
CA VAL A 193 6.92 -1.11 -2.45
C VAL A 193 7.93 -1.99 -1.72
N PHE A 194 8.49 -3.01 -2.37
CA PHE A 194 9.51 -3.88 -1.75
C PHE A 194 10.84 -3.14 -1.51
N SER A 195 11.17 -2.13 -2.33
CA SER A 195 12.27 -1.22 -2.03
C SER A 195 12.04 -0.43 -0.73
N GLY A 196 10.81 0.04 -0.51
CA GLY A 196 10.42 0.68 0.75
C GLY A 196 10.46 -0.29 1.94
N TYR A 197 10.05 -1.54 1.76
CA TYR A 197 10.17 -2.58 2.79
C TYR A 197 11.63 -2.88 3.16
N ILE A 198 12.56 -2.94 2.19
CA ILE A 198 13.99 -3.08 2.50
C ILE A 198 14.47 -1.95 3.43
N ILE A 199 14.04 -0.70 3.17
CA ILE A 199 14.37 0.44 4.05
C ILE A 199 13.80 0.21 5.45
N TYR A 200 12.51 -0.08 5.53
CA TYR A 200 11.78 -0.25 6.78
C TYR A 200 12.32 -1.41 7.63
N ASP A 201 12.52 -2.58 7.02
CA ASP A 201 13.00 -3.77 7.71
C ASP A 201 14.48 -3.67 8.09
N THR A 202 15.31 -3.03 7.25
CA THR A 202 16.70 -2.73 7.65
C THR A 202 16.75 -1.76 8.84
N ASP A 203 15.89 -0.73 8.87
CA ASP A 203 15.80 0.18 10.01
C ASP A 203 15.35 -0.54 11.30
N ASN A 204 14.38 -1.45 11.17
CA ASN A 204 13.94 -2.30 12.28
C ASN A 204 15.04 -3.23 12.78
N ILE A 205 15.87 -3.79 11.90
CA ILE A 205 17.04 -4.60 12.26
C ILE A 205 18.06 -3.77 13.05
N ILE A 206 18.31 -2.54 12.59
CA ILE A 206 19.25 -1.64 13.25
C ILE A 206 18.74 -1.24 14.64
N LYS A 207 17.45 -0.94 14.81
CA LYS A 207 16.96 -0.25 16.01
C LYS A 207 16.05 -1.04 16.94
N ARG A 208 15.29 -2.02 16.43
CA ARG A 208 14.11 -2.56 17.13
C ARG A 208 14.18 -4.04 17.43
N TYR A 209 14.77 -4.85 16.56
CA TYR A 209 14.89 -6.29 16.80
C TYR A 209 15.83 -6.59 17.97
N THR A 210 15.50 -7.63 18.72
CA THR A 210 16.35 -8.19 19.78
C THR A 210 17.24 -9.32 19.23
N TYR A 211 18.29 -9.69 19.97
CA TYR A 211 19.27 -10.69 19.53
C TYR A 211 18.65 -12.05 19.16
N ASP A 212 17.55 -12.45 19.82
CA ASP A 212 16.88 -13.74 19.62
C ASP A 212 15.89 -13.74 18.43
N GLU A 213 15.58 -12.58 17.86
CA GLU A 213 14.62 -12.41 16.77
C GLU A 213 15.26 -12.46 15.37
N TYR A 214 16.55 -12.81 15.28
CA TYR A 214 17.31 -12.87 14.03
C TYR A 214 16.66 -13.72 12.93
N VAL A 215 15.90 -14.77 13.31
CA VAL A 215 15.19 -15.64 12.36
C VAL A 215 14.06 -14.87 11.66
N TRP A 216 13.26 -14.12 12.41
CA TRP A 216 12.15 -13.33 11.85
C TRP A 216 12.66 -12.18 11.01
N ALA A 217 13.69 -11.48 11.49
CA ALA A 217 14.36 -10.44 10.72
C ALA A 217 14.92 -10.97 9.38
N ALA A 218 15.53 -12.16 9.38
CA ALA A 218 16.03 -12.78 8.15
C ALA A 218 14.89 -13.20 7.20
N VAL A 219 13.78 -13.74 7.73
CA VAL A 219 12.60 -14.09 6.92
C VAL A 219 12.01 -12.87 6.22
N SER A 220 11.78 -11.78 6.95
CA SER A 220 11.16 -10.59 6.37
C SER A 220 12.07 -9.96 5.30
N LEU A 221 13.34 -9.74 5.62
CA LEU A 221 14.30 -9.17 4.67
C LEU A 221 14.52 -10.09 3.45
N TYR A 222 14.49 -11.41 3.63
CA TYR A 222 14.54 -12.37 2.51
C TYR A 222 13.32 -12.24 1.59
N LEU A 223 12.12 -12.15 2.15
CA LEU A 223 10.89 -11.98 1.38
C LEU A 223 10.90 -10.65 0.60
N ASP A 224 11.40 -9.57 1.20
CA ASP A 224 11.52 -8.28 0.52
C ASP A 224 12.46 -8.35 -0.69
N VAL A 225 13.63 -8.98 -0.52
CA VAL A 225 14.61 -9.14 -1.60
C VAL A 225 14.08 -10.04 -2.71
N ILE A 226 13.43 -11.17 -2.37
CA ILE A 226 12.86 -12.08 -3.37
C ILE A 226 11.70 -11.42 -4.11
N ASN A 227 10.82 -10.71 -3.42
CA ASN A 227 9.70 -10.04 -4.06
C ASN A 227 10.15 -8.85 -4.91
N LEU A 228 11.19 -8.10 -4.48
CA LEU A 228 11.83 -7.10 -5.32
C LEU A 228 12.40 -7.74 -6.60
N PHE A 229 13.10 -8.87 -6.48
CA PHE A 229 13.62 -9.61 -7.63
C PHE A 229 12.52 -10.03 -8.61
N LEU A 230 11.45 -10.66 -8.12
CA LEU A 230 10.32 -11.09 -8.95
C LEU A 230 9.62 -9.90 -9.63
N SER A 231 9.49 -8.78 -8.91
CA SER A 231 8.89 -7.53 -9.42
C SER A 231 9.74 -6.91 -10.54
N LEU A 232 11.05 -6.83 -10.34
CA LEU A 232 11.99 -6.35 -11.35
C LEU A 232 12.12 -7.31 -12.54
N LEU A 233 12.02 -8.62 -12.32
CA LEU A 233 11.96 -9.62 -13.38
C LEU A 233 10.73 -9.39 -14.26
N GLN A 234 9.56 -9.16 -13.67
CA GLN A 234 8.32 -8.89 -14.39
C GLN A 234 8.33 -7.55 -15.12
N PHE A 235 8.92 -6.51 -14.52
CA PHE A 235 9.12 -5.21 -15.16
C PHE A 235 10.08 -5.30 -16.37
N ASN A 236 11.25 -5.92 -16.19
CA ASN A 236 12.28 -6.04 -17.22
C ASN A 236 11.91 -7.02 -18.35
N ALA A 237 11.06 -8.02 -18.06
CA ALA A 237 10.54 -8.94 -19.08
C ALA A 237 9.76 -8.21 -20.19
N MET A 238 9.26 -7.01 -19.91
CA MET A 238 8.38 -6.24 -20.79
C MET A 238 8.93 -4.85 -21.18
N GLY A 239 9.85 -4.29 -20.39
CA GLY A 239 10.40 -2.93 -20.52
C GLY A 239 11.29 -2.64 -21.74
N LYS A 240 11.37 -3.50 -22.77
CA LYS A 240 12.20 -3.22 -23.96
C LYS A 240 11.63 -2.22 -24.98
N HIS A 241 10.52 -1.56 -24.67
CA HIS A 241 10.08 -0.37 -25.40
C HIS A 241 9.58 0.72 -24.43
N GLY A 242 10.46 1.68 -24.11
CA GLY A 242 10.06 2.90 -23.42
C GLY A 242 11.08 3.38 -22.39
N LYS A 243 12.16 4.05 -22.86
CA LYS A 243 13.00 4.87 -21.99
C LYS A 243 12.29 6.20 -21.73
N CYS A 244 12.18 6.59 -20.46
CA CYS A 244 12.12 8.00 -20.06
C CYS A 244 12.83 8.13 -18.73
N ASP A 245 13.85 8.99 -18.72
CA ASP A 245 14.69 9.32 -17.59
C ASP A 245 13.96 10.32 -16.68
N VAL A 246 14.05 10.13 -15.35
CA VAL A 246 13.57 11.10 -14.36
C VAL A 246 14.68 11.31 -13.34
N GLU A 247 15.33 12.47 -13.39
CA GLU A 247 16.22 12.98 -12.35
C GLU A 247 15.42 13.84 -11.35
N ALA A 248 15.70 13.64 -10.07
CA ALA A 248 15.18 14.41 -8.95
C ALA A 248 16.32 15.19 -8.29
N CYS A 249 16.06 16.42 -7.86
CA CYS A 249 16.89 17.15 -6.90
C CYS A 249 15.99 17.82 -5.86
N TYR A 250 16.24 17.55 -4.59
CA TYR A 250 15.67 18.27 -3.44
C TYR A 250 16.79 18.59 -2.43
N PRO A 251 16.76 19.77 -1.78
CA PRO A 251 17.48 20.00 -0.54
C PRO A 251 16.56 19.94 0.69
N ALA A 252 17.20 19.79 1.86
CA ALA A 252 16.64 19.44 3.17
C ALA A 252 16.41 20.64 4.12
N ALA A 253 15.53 20.48 5.13
CA ALA A 253 15.50 21.23 6.40
C ALA A 253 14.61 20.46 7.41
N HIS A 254 15.10 19.94 8.54
CA HIS A 254 15.39 20.55 9.86
C HIS A 254 14.21 20.51 10.87
N GLY A 255 14.25 19.50 11.76
CA GLY A 255 14.44 19.64 13.22
C GLY A 255 13.36 20.27 14.13
N GLY A 256 12.91 19.50 15.12
CA GLY A 256 12.28 19.92 16.39
C GLY A 256 10.93 19.21 16.63
N GLY A 257 10.63 18.50 17.71
CA GLY A 257 11.24 18.40 19.04
C GLY A 257 10.14 18.53 20.11
N GLY A 258 9.64 17.39 20.62
CA GLY A 258 9.08 17.24 21.97
C GLY A 258 7.62 17.70 22.24
N GLY A 259 6.76 16.75 22.64
CA GLY A 259 5.47 17.05 23.27
C GLY A 259 4.63 15.80 23.56
N MET A 260 4.74 15.28 24.78
CA MET A 260 3.96 14.19 25.38
C MET A 260 2.46 14.53 25.44
N TYR A 261 1.57 13.62 25.04
CA TYR A 261 0.10 13.79 25.02
C TYR A 261 -0.47 14.46 26.29
N PRO A 262 -1.06 15.66 26.19
CA PRO A 262 -1.76 16.30 27.30
C PRO A 262 -3.20 16.64 26.92
N TYR A 263 -4.02 15.70 26.40
CA TYR A 263 -5.49 15.86 26.43
C TYR A 263 -6.24 14.57 26.11
N MET A 264 -6.52 13.75 27.13
CA MET A 264 -7.64 12.81 27.11
C MET A 264 -8.39 13.00 28.43
N ILE A 265 -9.15 14.10 28.52
CA ILE A 265 -10.10 14.34 29.61
C ILE A 265 -11.50 14.01 29.07
N GLU A 266 -11.73 12.81 28.53
CA GLU A 266 -13.07 12.42 28.06
C GLU A 266 -13.36 10.94 28.26
N SER A 267 -14.62 10.63 28.58
CA SER A 267 -15.05 9.25 28.85
C SER A 267 -14.99 8.37 27.59
N PRO A 268 -14.36 7.18 27.63
CA PRO A 268 -14.23 6.30 26.46
C PRO A 268 -15.57 5.91 25.81
N GLN A 269 -16.65 5.89 26.60
CA GLN A 269 -18.00 5.52 26.14
C GLN A 269 -18.58 6.55 25.17
N LEU A 270 -18.33 7.84 25.41
CA LEU A 270 -18.85 8.93 24.57
C LEU A 270 -18.15 8.95 23.19
N ARG A 271 -16.84 8.66 23.15
CA ARG A 271 -16.04 8.53 21.92
C ARG A 271 -16.54 7.41 21.00
N TRP A 272 -16.84 6.24 21.55
CA TRP A 272 -17.39 5.13 20.76
C TRP A 272 -18.82 5.39 20.26
N ALA A 273 -19.65 6.11 21.02
CA ALA A 273 -20.99 6.50 20.59
C ALA A 273 -20.94 7.46 19.38
N PHE A 274 -20.00 8.42 19.41
CA PHE A 274 -19.78 9.34 18.31
C PHE A 274 -19.24 8.68 17.04
N ILE A 275 -18.21 7.85 17.17
CA ILE A 275 -17.65 7.09 16.04
C ILE A 275 -18.73 6.24 15.38
N ARG A 276 -19.53 5.51 16.18
CA ARG A 276 -20.66 4.73 15.68
C ARG A 276 -21.65 5.60 14.91
N LYS A 277 -22.00 6.77 15.44
CA LYS A 277 -22.92 7.71 14.79
C LYS A 277 -22.40 8.14 13.42
N VAL A 278 -21.11 8.48 13.30
CA VAL A 278 -20.50 8.89 12.02
C VAL A 278 -20.55 7.75 11.00
N TYR A 279 -20.12 6.54 11.37
CA TYR A 279 -20.15 5.40 10.44
C TYR A 279 -21.57 4.98 10.02
N VAL A 280 -22.57 5.11 10.90
CA VAL A 280 -23.98 4.90 10.54
C VAL A 280 -24.44 5.92 9.49
N ILE A 281 -24.08 7.20 9.69
CA ILE A 281 -24.40 8.27 8.72
C ILE A 281 -23.73 7.95 7.37
N VAL A 282 -22.42 7.68 7.35
CA VAL A 282 -21.68 7.38 6.12
C VAL A 282 -22.25 6.15 5.41
N SER A 283 -22.62 5.10 6.15
CA SER A 283 -23.26 3.90 5.58
C SER A 283 -24.59 4.24 4.89
N MET A 284 -25.43 5.07 5.54
CA MET A 284 -26.68 5.55 4.93
C MET A 284 -26.41 6.42 3.70
N GLN A 285 -25.38 7.26 3.72
CA GLN A 285 -25.00 8.08 2.57
C GLN A 285 -24.62 7.20 1.37
N LEU A 286 -23.79 6.18 1.58
CA LEU A 286 -23.38 5.24 0.53
C LEU A 286 -24.57 4.44 -0.02
N LEU A 287 -25.52 4.02 0.82
CA LEU A 287 -26.76 3.36 0.35
C LEU A 287 -27.60 4.27 -0.54
N VAL A 288 -27.75 5.55 -0.16
CA VAL A 288 -28.43 6.55 -1.00
C VAL A 288 -27.68 6.73 -2.32
N THR A 289 -26.34 6.77 -2.29
CA THR A 289 -25.52 6.83 -3.51
C THR A 289 -25.77 5.67 -4.44
N VAL A 290 -25.75 4.44 -3.92
CA VAL A 290 -26.01 3.25 -4.72
C VAL A 290 -27.42 3.28 -5.30
N ALA A 291 -28.44 3.63 -4.49
CA ALA A 291 -29.82 3.68 -4.94
C ALA A 291 -30.05 4.71 -6.06
N VAL A 292 -29.51 5.93 -5.91
CA VAL A 292 -29.64 6.98 -6.92
C VAL A 292 -28.80 6.65 -8.16
N ALA A 293 -27.58 6.15 -8.01
CA ALA A 293 -26.75 5.74 -9.14
C ALA A 293 -27.39 4.59 -9.92
N ALA A 294 -27.98 3.61 -9.23
CA ALA A 294 -28.75 2.53 -9.85
C ALA A 294 -29.98 3.08 -10.59
N ALA A 295 -30.74 4.00 -9.98
CA ALA A 295 -31.87 4.64 -10.66
C ALA A 295 -31.45 5.36 -11.95
N VAL A 296 -30.33 6.09 -11.94
CA VAL A 296 -29.78 6.78 -13.12
C VAL A 296 -29.34 5.79 -14.22
N ASN A 297 -28.80 4.63 -13.84
CA ASN A 297 -28.19 3.68 -14.78
C ASN A 297 -29.13 2.56 -15.25
N LEU A 298 -30.13 2.19 -14.45
CA LEU A 298 -31.05 1.07 -14.72
C LEU A 298 -32.42 1.52 -15.20
N ALA A 299 -32.89 2.72 -14.83
CA ALA A 299 -34.15 3.23 -15.36
C ALA A 299 -33.93 3.72 -16.80
N GLU A 300 -34.43 2.95 -17.77
CA GLU A 300 -34.29 3.26 -19.20
C GLU A 300 -34.69 4.70 -19.58
N PRO A 301 -35.80 5.29 -19.07
CA PRO A 301 -36.15 6.66 -19.40
C PRO A 301 -35.11 7.69 -18.93
N VAL A 302 -34.52 7.47 -17.76
CA VAL A 302 -33.51 8.35 -17.17
C VAL A 302 -32.19 8.22 -17.93
N LYS A 303 -31.77 6.98 -18.19
CA LYS A 303 -30.58 6.68 -18.98
C LYS A 303 -30.67 7.26 -20.38
N ALA A 304 -31.79 7.04 -21.07
CA ALA A 304 -32.03 7.56 -22.41
C ALA A 304 -32.01 9.09 -22.45
N PHE A 305 -32.65 9.75 -21.47
CA PHE A 305 -32.63 11.21 -21.36
C PHE A 305 -31.21 11.77 -21.27
N PHE A 306 -30.35 11.16 -20.45
CA PHE A 306 -28.97 11.59 -20.28
C PHE A 306 -28.06 11.21 -21.45
N GLN A 307 -28.39 10.16 -22.19
CA GLN A 307 -27.66 9.75 -23.41
C GLN A 307 -28.06 10.58 -24.64
N ALA A 308 -29.25 11.17 -24.67
CA ALA A 308 -29.75 11.95 -25.81
C ALA A 308 -28.96 13.24 -26.09
N ARG A 309 -28.17 13.75 -25.12
CA ARG A 309 -27.33 14.96 -25.23
C ARG A 309 -28.03 16.20 -25.80
N THR A 310 -29.34 16.33 -25.55
CA THR A 310 -30.09 17.53 -25.95
C THR A 310 -29.61 18.76 -25.16
N PRO A 311 -29.88 20.00 -25.61
CA PRO A 311 -29.55 21.20 -24.83
C PRO A 311 -30.14 21.19 -23.42
N ALA A 312 -31.36 20.66 -23.26
CA ALA A 312 -32.00 20.47 -21.97
C ALA A 312 -31.22 19.46 -21.11
N THR A 313 -30.79 18.35 -21.69
CA THR A 313 -29.94 17.35 -21.02
C THR A 313 -28.64 17.97 -20.52
N ILE A 314 -27.94 18.76 -21.35
CA ILE A 314 -26.67 19.42 -21.00
C ILE A 314 -26.89 20.43 -19.86
N ALA A 315 -27.98 21.21 -19.89
CA ALA A 315 -28.32 22.12 -18.81
C ALA A 315 -28.52 21.36 -17.48
N VAL A 316 -29.24 20.24 -17.49
CA VAL A 316 -29.42 19.39 -16.30
C VAL A 316 -28.09 18.79 -15.82
N TYR A 317 -27.20 18.35 -16.73
CA TYR A 317 -25.85 17.90 -16.38
C TYR A 317 -25.06 18.96 -15.63
N VAL A 318 -25.06 20.21 -16.13
CA VAL A 318 -24.35 21.33 -15.50
C VAL A 318 -24.94 21.65 -14.13
N VAL A 319 -26.28 21.64 -13.99
CA VAL A 319 -26.96 21.84 -12.71
C VAL A 319 -26.55 20.76 -11.70
N ILE A 320 -26.54 19.48 -12.10
CA ILE A 320 -26.13 18.38 -11.22
C ILE A 320 -24.68 18.55 -10.79
N LEU A 321 -23.76 18.91 -11.69
CA LEU A 321 -22.35 19.10 -11.38
C LEU A 321 -22.10 20.26 -10.41
N ILE A 322 -22.86 21.35 -10.51
CA ILE A 322 -22.74 22.53 -9.64
C ILE A 322 -23.51 22.36 -8.32
N SER A 323 -24.53 21.50 -8.29
CA SER A 323 -25.42 21.35 -7.13
C SER A 323 -24.73 21.02 -5.80
N PRO A 324 -23.66 20.18 -5.72
CA PRO A 324 -22.94 19.95 -4.47
C PRO A 324 -22.28 21.22 -3.92
N LEU A 325 -21.76 22.09 -4.81
CA LEU A 325 -21.13 23.37 -4.41
C LEU A 325 -22.18 24.32 -3.82
N ILE A 326 -23.38 24.36 -4.41
CA ILE A 326 -24.50 25.15 -3.90
C ILE A 326 -24.95 24.62 -2.52
N MET A 327 -25.07 23.30 -2.37
CA MET A 327 -25.51 22.68 -1.12
C MET A 327 -24.47 22.75 0.01
N MET A 328 -23.19 22.91 -0.33
CA MET A 328 -22.12 23.05 0.65
C MET A 328 -22.27 24.29 1.54
N LEU A 329 -22.72 25.43 0.99
CA LEU A 329 -22.87 26.69 1.72
C LEU A 329 -23.88 26.62 2.89
N PRO A 330 -25.15 26.24 2.69
CA PRO A 330 -26.10 26.11 3.78
C PRO A 330 -25.70 24.98 4.75
N MET A 331 -25.09 23.91 4.25
CA MET A 331 -24.61 22.81 5.09
C MET A 331 -23.52 23.27 6.07
N ILE A 332 -22.56 24.08 5.63
CA ILE A 332 -21.54 24.68 6.51
C ILE A 332 -22.18 25.64 7.50
N TYR A 333 -23.10 26.50 7.06
CA TYR A 333 -23.76 27.49 7.92
C TYR A 333 -24.62 26.83 9.01
N PHE A 334 -25.33 25.76 8.68
CA PHE A 334 -26.23 25.06 9.59
C PHE A 334 -25.62 23.84 10.28
N ARG A 335 -24.30 23.57 10.13
CA ARG A 335 -23.66 22.31 10.59
C ARG A 335 -23.89 21.96 12.07
N ASN A 336 -24.03 22.97 12.93
CA ASN A 336 -24.22 22.80 14.38
C ASN A 336 -25.70 22.81 14.82
N LYS A 337 -26.66 22.99 13.89
CA LYS A 337 -28.09 23.08 14.22
C LYS A 337 -28.81 21.79 13.88
N HIS A 338 -29.03 20.94 14.89
CA HIS A 338 -29.86 19.75 14.74
C HIS A 338 -31.36 20.10 14.76
N PRO A 339 -32.22 19.50 13.92
CA PRO A 339 -31.93 18.45 12.91
C PRO A 339 -31.62 19.00 11.51
N ILE A 340 -31.59 20.33 11.33
CA ILE A 340 -31.42 20.99 10.02
C ILE A 340 -30.10 20.58 9.34
N ASN A 341 -29.05 20.36 10.12
CA ASN A 341 -27.77 19.89 9.64
C ASN A 341 -27.85 18.52 8.91
N LEU A 342 -28.67 17.59 9.40
CA LEU A 342 -28.90 16.28 8.77
C LEU A 342 -29.70 16.40 7.48
N PHE A 343 -30.64 17.34 7.42
CA PHE A 343 -31.40 17.62 6.20
C PHE A 343 -30.48 18.11 5.06
N PHE A 344 -29.60 19.08 5.34
CA PHE A 344 -28.64 19.56 4.34
C PHE A 344 -27.58 18.51 3.99
N LEU A 345 -27.15 17.68 4.95
CA LEU A 345 -26.27 16.54 4.70
C LEU A 345 -26.91 15.53 3.74
N PHE A 346 -28.18 15.20 3.95
CA PHE A 346 -28.93 14.32 3.06
C PHE A 346 -29.05 14.92 1.65
N LEU A 347 -29.41 16.20 1.54
CA LEU A 347 -29.52 16.88 0.25
C LEU A 347 -28.17 16.94 -0.50
N PHE A 348 -27.08 17.25 0.21
CA PHE A 348 -25.73 17.19 -0.33
C PHE A 348 -25.37 15.78 -0.83
N THR A 349 -25.73 14.76 -0.05
CA THR A 349 -25.51 13.35 -0.43
C THR A 349 -26.26 13.01 -1.71
N VAL A 350 -27.53 13.41 -1.86
CA VAL A 350 -28.31 13.21 -3.08
C VAL A 350 -27.64 13.90 -4.27
N CYS A 351 -27.18 15.16 -4.13
CA CYS A 351 -26.46 15.88 -5.18
C CYS A 351 -25.20 15.13 -5.64
N ILE A 352 -24.35 14.68 -4.70
CA ILE A 352 -23.15 13.88 -5.03
C ILE A 352 -23.56 12.55 -5.68
N SER A 353 -24.63 11.92 -5.21
CA SER A 353 -25.12 10.64 -5.72
C SER A 353 -25.55 10.71 -7.19
N PHE A 354 -26.19 11.80 -7.60
CA PHE A 354 -26.48 12.07 -9.00
C PHE A 354 -25.20 12.27 -9.82
N SER A 355 -24.21 13.02 -9.32
CA SER A 355 -22.92 13.19 -9.99
C SER A 355 -22.18 11.86 -10.19
N VAL A 356 -22.19 10.98 -9.19
CA VAL A 356 -21.62 9.63 -9.27
C VAL A 356 -22.38 8.76 -10.27
N GLY A 357 -23.72 8.78 -10.22
CA GLY A 357 -24.57 8.04 -11.16
C GLY A 357 -24.33 8.44 -12.61
N LEU A 358 -24.19 9.74 -12.88
CA LEU A 358 -23.83 10.28 -14.19
C LEU A 358 -22.41 9.90 -14.62
N GLY A 359 -21.44 9.94 -13.68
CA GLY A 359 -20.06 9.51 -13.94
C GLY A 359 -19.97 8.03 -14.36
N CYS A 360 -20.91 7.20 -13.89
CA CYS A 360 -21.02 5.79 -14.22
C CYS A 360 -21.79 5.52 -15.52
N LEU A 361 -22.57 6.48 -16.05
CA LEU A 361 -23.52 6.27 -17.15
C LEU A 361 -22.89 5.70 -18.45
N SER A 362 -21.63 6.01 -18.69
CA SER A 362 -20.87 5.58 -19.87
C SER A 362 -19.92 4.41 -19.61
N LYS A 363 -19.95 3.83 -18.40
CA LYS A 363 -19.03 2.79 -17.95
C LYS A 363 -19.67 1.41 -18.06
N ASN A 364 -18.84 0.38 -18.18
CA ASN A 364 -19.32 -1.00 -18.16
C ASN A 364 -19.91 -1.32 -16.77
N GLY A 365 -21.11 -1.92 -16.73
CA GLY A 365 -21.77 -2.33 -15.49
C GLY A 365 -20.92 -3.28 -14.65
N MET A 366 -20.15 -4.16 -15.30
CA MET A 366 -19.25 -5.09 -14.61
C MET A 366 -18.10 -4.34 -13.90
N VAL A 367 -17.48 -3.37 -14.59
CA VAL A 367 -16.44 -2.48 -14.02
C VAL A 367 -16.96 -1.70 -12.81
N ILE A 368 -18.20 -1.20 -12.88
CA ILE A 368 -18.82 -0.47 -11.77
C ILE A 368 -18.96 -1.38 -10.55
N PHE A 369 -19.42 -2.62 -10.74
CA PHE A 369 -19.58 -3.59 -9.65
C PHE A 369 -18.22 -3.98 -9.03
N GLU A 370 -17.21 -4.24 -9.86
CA GLU A 370 -15.85 -4.54 -9.42
C GLU A 370 -15.24 -3.39 -8.61
N ALA A 371 -15.37 -2.16 -9.10
CA ALA A 371 -14.89 -0.99 -8.40
C ALA A 371 -15.58 -0.80 -7.04
N ALA A 372 -16.91 -1.02 -6.98
CA ALA A 372 -17.65 -0.92 -5.72
C ALA A 372 -17.19 -1.97 -4.70
N ALA A 373 -16.96 -3.22 -5.14
CA ALA A 373 -16.44 -4.28 -4.29
C ALA A 373 -15.03 -3.96 -3.78
N LEU A 374 -14.14 -3.45 -4.64
CA LEU A 374 -12.78 -3.05 -4.25
C LEU A 374 -12.79 -1.88 -3.26
N THR A 375 -13.59 -0.85 -3.51
CA THR A 375 -13.73 0.27 -2.58
C THR A 375 -14.19 -0.22 -1.21
N LEU A 376 -15.17 -1.12 -1.14
CA LEU A 376 -15.65 -1.67 0.12
C LEU A 376 -14.52 -2.38 0.89
N VAL A 377 -13.78 -3.27 0.22
CA VAL A 377 -12.67 -4.00 0.85
C VAL A 377 -11.58 -3.05 1.32
N VAL A 378 -11.19 -2.07 0.50
CA VAL A 378 -10.14 -1.11 0.86
C VAL A 378 -10.58 -0.26 2.05
N VAL A 379 -11.79 0.30 2.02
CA VAL A 379 -12.32 1.14 3.11
C VAL A 379 -12.38 0.36 4.41
N VAL A 380 -12.99 -0.83 4.41
CA VAL A 380 -13.08 -1.66 5.62
C VAL A 380 -11.69 -2.01 6.15
N SER A 381 -10.76 -2.43 5.27
CA SER A 381 -9.40 -2.82 5.67
C SER A 381 -8.63 -1.64 6.29
N LEU A 382 -8.67 -0.48 5.65
CA LEU A 382 -7.98 0.72 6.11
C LEU A 382 -8.58 1.27 7.39
N THR A 383 -9.91 1.27 7.51
CA THR A 383 -10.61 1.64 8.74
C THR A 383 -10.24 0.71 9.89
N CYS A 384 -10.25 -0.61 9.69
CA CYS A 384 -9.84 -1.55 10.75
C CYS A 384 -8.37 -1.35 11.16
N TYR A 385 -7.50 -1.10 10.19
CA TYR A 385 -6.09 -0.81 10.44
C TYR A 385 -5.90 0.48 11.23
N THR A 386 -6.57 1.57 10.88
CA THR A 386 -6.45 2.84 11.61
C THR A 386 -6.96 2.74 13.05
N PHE A 387 -8.04 1.99 13.30
CA PHE A 387 -8.46 1.68 14.67
C PHE A 387 -7.38 0.92 15.46
N TRP A 388 -6.75 -0.09 14.84
CA TRP A 388 -5.67 -0.83 15.46
C TRP A 388 -4.46 0.07 15.76
N ALA A 389 -4.07 0.91 14.79
CA ALA A 389 -2.95 1.83 14.89
C ALA A 389 -3.20 2.93 15.95
N ALA A 390 -4.40 3.51 15.98
CA ALA A 390 -4.78 4.48 16.99
C ALA A 390 -4.77 3.87 18.40
N LYS A 391 -5.21 2.61 18.58
CA LYS A 391 -5.11 1.88 19.85
C LYS A 391 -3.66 1.68 20.31
N LYS A 392 -2.71 1.62 19.37
CA LYS A 392 -1.27 1.51 19.62
C LYS A 392 -0.55 2.86 19.75
N GLY A 393 -1.25 3.98 19.57
CA GLY A 393 -0.71 5.33 19.72
C GLY A 393 0.02 5.88 18.50
N TYR A 394 -0.13 5.27 17.32
CA TYR A 394 0.36 5.84 16.05
C TYR A 394 -0.49 7.04 15.65
N ASP A 395 0.11 8.12 15.16
CA ASP A 395 -0.56 9.34 14.66
C ASP A 395 -0.33 9.52 13.16
N PHE A 396 -1.38 9.90 12.44
CA PHE A 396 -1.38 10.08 11.00
C PHE A 396 -1.45 11.54 10.55
N GLU A 397 -1.36 12.52 11.47
CA GLU A 397 -1.42 13.95 11.13
C GLU A 397 -0.39 14.38 10.09
N PHE A 398 0.79 13.76 10.10
CA PHE A 398 1.87 14.07 9.14
C PHE A 398 1.44 13.88 7.68
N LEU A 399 0.39 13.10 7.39
CA LEU A 399 -0.17 12.91 6.06
C LEU A 399 -0.80 14.18 5.48
N GLY A 400 -1.35 15.05 6.34
CA GLY A 400 -2.20 16.17 5.92
C GLY A 400 -1.58 17.03 4.81
N PRO A 401 -0.37 17.60 4.97
CA PRO A 401 0.27 18.42 3.95
C PRO A 401 0.49 17.69 2.61
N PHE A 402 0.90 16.41 2.66
CA PHE A 402 1.13 15.61 1.45
C PHE A 402 -0.17 15.33 0.71
N LEU A 403 -1.23 15.00 1.45
CA LEU A 403 -2.55 14.72 0.90
C LEU A 403 -3.18 15.97 0.26
N VAL A 404 -3.06 17.14 0.90
CA VAL A 404 -3.51 18.42 0.33
C VAL A 404 -2.76 18.75 -0.97
N ALA A 405 -1.44 18.60 -0.99
CA ALA A 405 -0.63 18.81 -2.18
C ALA A 405 -1.01 17.83 -3.30
N ALA A 406 -1.20 16.55 -2.96
CA ALA A 406 -1.58 15.51 -3.92
C ALA A 406 -2.97 15.78 -4.53
N THR A 407 -3.95 16.22 -3.72
CA THR A 407 -5.28 16.63 -4.22
C THR A 407 -5.21 17.85 -5.11
N LEU A 408 -4.35 18.84 -4.80
CA LEU A 408 -4.14 19.98 -5.69
C LEU A 408 -3.58 19.54 -7.05
N ILE A 409 -2.64 18.60 -7.07
CA ILE A 409 -2.10 18.03 -8.31
C ILE A 409 -3.21 17.30 -9.08
N LEU A 410 -4.02 16.47 -8.43
CA LEU A 410 -5.15 15.78 -9.06
C LEU A 410 -6.17 16.77 -9.64
N PHE A 411 -6.43 17.88 -8.94
CA PHE A 411 -7.32 18.94 -9.38
C PHE A 411 -6.77 19.67 -10.62
N LEU A 412 -5.50 20.08 -10.59
CA LEU A 412 -4.85 20.71 -11.74
C LEU A 412 -4.81 19.78 -12.94
N TYR A 413 -4.51 18.49 -12.72
CA TYR A 413 -4.57 17.47 -13.76
C TYR A 413 -6.00 17.33 -14.34
N ALA A 414 -7.03 17.32 -13.48
CA ALA A 414 -8.41 17.27 -13.93
C ALA A 414 -8.79 18.49 -14.79
N MET A 415 -8.31 19.68 -14.45
CA MET A 415 -8.49 20.89 -15.27
C MET A 415 -7.82 20.77 -16.65
N ILE A 416 -6.58 20.28 -16.71
CA ILE A 416 -5.86 20.07 -17.98
C ILE A 416 -6.63 19.08 -18.86
N ASN A 417 -7.15 18.01 -18.27
CA ASN A 417 -7.88 16.97 -18.99
C ASN A 417 -9.21 17.45 -19.60
N ILE A 418 -9.76 18.59 -19.17
CA ILE A 418 -10.94 19.22 -19.81
C ILE A 418 -10.56 19.75 -21.20
N PHE A 419 -9.37 20.35 -21.35
CA PHE A 419 -8.91 20.92 -22.62
C PHE A 419 -8.17 19.90 -23.49
N TYR A 420 -7.46 18.96 -22.85
CA TYR A 420 -6.64 17.95 -23.51
C TYR A 420 -7.06 16.54 -23.04
N PRO A 421 -8.08 15.93 -23.64
CA PRO A 421 -8.57 14.62 -23.22
C PRO A 421 -7.48 13.57 -23.45
N MET A 422 -6.96 13.03 -22.36
CA MET A 422 -5.80 12.15 -22.41
C MET A 422 -6.13 10.73 -22.88
N GLY A 423 -5.10 10.06 -23.41
CA GLY A 423 -5.15 8.67 -23.81
C GLY A 423 -5.39 7.71 -22.64
N ARG A 424 -5.67 6.46 -22.98
CA ARG A 424 -6.03 5.40 -22.04
C ARG A 424 -5.00 5.17 -20.93
N THR A 425 -3.72 5.14 -21.27
CA THR A 425 -2.62 4.94 -20.31
C THR A 425 -2.60 6.03 -19.24
N ALA A 426 -2.81 7.28 -19.62
CA ALA A 426 -2.83 8.39 -18.68
C ALA A 426 -4.03 8.31 -17.72
N LYS A 427 -5.21 7.88 -18.20
CA LYS A 427 -6.39 7.64 -17.36
C LYS A 427 -6.18 6.51 -16.37
N LEU A 428 -5.52 5.43 -16.79
CA LEU A 428 -5.14 4.31 -15.92
C LEU A 428 -4.21 4.78 -14.79
N VAL A 429 -3.11 5.45 -15.17
CA VAL A 429 -2.13 5.99 -14.21
C VAL A 429 -2.78 6.97 -13.23
N TYR A 430 -3.60 7.90 -13.75
CA TYR A 430 -4.36 8.82 -12.92
C TYR A 430 -5.27 8.10 -11.92
N GLY A 431 -6.03 7.10 -12.37
CA GLY A 431 -6.92 6.32 -11.51
C GLY A 431 -6.17 5.60 -10.39
N CYS A 432 -5.02 4.97 -10.71
CA CYS A 432 -4.17 4.31 -9.71
C CYS A 432 -3.61 5.31 -8.68
N ILE A 433 -3.05 6.43 -9.13
CA ILE A 433 -2.49 7.46 -8.25
C ILE A 433 -3.58 8.07 -7.36
N ALA A 434 -4.74 8.42 -7.94
CA ALA A 434 -5.87 8.94 -7.20
C ALA A 434 -6.38 7.94 -6.16
N ALA A 435 -6.48 6.65 -6.50
CA ALA A 435 -6.90 5.61 -5.57
C ALA A 435 -5.95 5.49 -4.37
N LEU A 436 -4.63 5.59 -4.58
CA LEU A 436 -3.65 5.62 -3.49
C LEU A 436 -3.80 6.86 -2.60
N ILE A 437 -4.02 8.04 -3.20
CA ILE A 437 -4.20 9.29 -2.46
C ILE A 437 -5.46 9.24 -1.60
N PHE A 438 -6.60 8.84 -2.16
CA PHE A 438 -7.86 8.75 -1.40
C PHE A 438 -7.85 7.61 -0.37
N SER A 439 -7.04 6.56 -0.58
CA SER A 439 -6.73 5.57 0.46
C SER A 439 -5.97 6.21 1.63
N GLY A 440 -5.03 7.11 1.35
CA GLY A 440 -4.34 7.91 2.36
C GLY A 440 -5.28 8.86 3.12
N PHE A 441 -6.24 9.49 2.44
CA PHE A 441 -7.26 10.30 3.09
C PHE A 441 -8.17 9.49 4.01
N ILE A 442 -8.60 8.27 3.62
CA ILE A 442 -9.37 7.39 4.51
C ILE A 442 -8.60 7.12 5.82
N ILE A 443 -7.27 6.90 5.74
CA ILE A 443 -6.44 6.73 6.94
C ILE A 443 -6.43 8.01 7.77
N TYR A 444 -6.10 9.14 7.15
CA TYR A 444 -5.99 10.45 7.80
C TYR A 444 -7.29 10.87 8.48
N ASP A 445 -8.42 10.79 7.77
CA ASP A 445 -9.72 11.22 8.27
C ASP A 445 -10.32 10.24 9.27
N THR A 446 -10.01 8.94 9.17
CA THR A 446 -10.37 7.99 10.24
C THR A 446 -9.55 8.25 11.52
N ASP A 447 -8.26 8.61 11.41
CA ASP A 447 -7.46 8.97 12.58
C ASP A 447 -7.96 10.28 13.24
N ASN A 448 -8.29 11.28 12.41
CA ASN A 448 -8.91 12.52 12.87
C ASN A 448 -10.26 12.26 13.55
N LEU A 449 -11.08 11.36 13.01
CA LEU A 449 -12.34 10.92 13.61
C LEU A 449 -12.14 10.32 15.02
N ILE A 450 -11.09 9.51 15.19
CA ILE A 450 -10.80 8.87 16.47
C ILE A 450 -10.27 9.87 17.50
N LYS A 451 -9.43 10.81 17.08
CA LYS A 451 -8.62 11.60 18.01
C LYS A 451 -8.94 13.10 18.11
N ARG A 452 -9.43 13.71 17.03
CA ARG A 452 -9.39 15.18 16.88
C ARG A 452 -10.77 15.83 16.77
N TYR A 453 -11.74 15.15 16.16
CA TYR A 453 -13.09 15.71 16.06
C TYR A 453 -13.78 15.82 17.43
N THR A 454 -14.58 16.88 17.59
CA THR A 454 -15.50 17.02 18.72
C THR A 454 -16.84 16.31 18.44
N TYR A 455 -17.59 15.99 19.49
CA TYR A 455 -18.82 15.20 19.38
C TYR A 455 -19.91 15.81 18.50
N ASP A 456 -19.93 17.14 18.40
CA ASP A 456 -20.93 17.88 17.63
C ASP A 456 -20.55 17.98 16.13
N GLU A 457 -19.34 17.58 15.77
CA GLU A 457 -18.81 17.67 14.41
C GLU A 457 -19.03 16.41 13.55
N TYR A 458 -19.98 15.56 13.95
CA TYR A 458 -20.29 14.33 13.24
C TYR A 458 -20.69 14.55 11.77
N VAL A 459 -21.26 15.71 11.44
CA VAL A 459 -21.60 16.07 10.05
C VAL A 459 -20.33 16.29 9.23
N ALA A 460 -19.37 17.06 9.74
CA ALA A 460 -18.11 17.32 9.05
C ALA A 460 -17.29 16.04 8.86
N ALA A 461 -17.16 15.24 9.93
CA ALA A 461 -16.44 13.97 9.87
C ALA A 461 -17.11 12.94 8.93
N ALA A 462 -18.44 12.94 8.84
CA ALA A 462 -19.15 12.09 7.90
C ALA A 462 -18.91 12.51 6.44
N ILE A 463 -18.92 13.82 6.15
CA ILE A 463 -18.73 14.33 4.79
C ILE A 463 -17.33 14.04 4.27
N THR A 464 -16.29 14.27 5.09
CA THR A 464 -14.90 14.04 4.67
C THR A 464 -14.71 12.57 4.32
N LEU A 465 -15.06 11.67 5.25
CA LEU A 465 -14.95 10.23 5.05
C LEU A 465 -15.83 9.74 3.87
N TYR A 466 -17.04 10.28 3.70
CA TYR A 466 -17.90 9.96 2.56
C TYR A 466 -17.27 10.38 1.23
N LEU A 467 -16.75 11.60 1.13
CA LEU A 467 -16.12 12.10 -0.09
C LEU A 467 -14.86 11.31 -0.45
N ASP A 468 -14.06 10.89 0.53
CA ASP A 468 -12.90 10.04 0.29
C ASP A 468 -13.30 8.69 -0.29
N ILE A 469 -14.35 8.07 0.24
CA ILE A 469 -14.87 6.79 -0.25
C ILE A 469 -15.40 6.93 -1.69
N ILE A 470 -16.15 7.99 -1.98
CA ILE A 470 -16.69 8.26 -3.31
C ILE A 470 -15.57 8.54 -4.31
N ASN A 471 -14.56 9.33 -3.92
CA ASN A 471 -13.43 9.64 -4.78
C ASN A 471 -12.52 8.43 -5.01
N LEU A 472 -12.30 7.59 -4.00
CA LEU A 472 -11.65 6.29 -4.15
C LEU A 472 -12.41 5.41 -5.16
N PHE A 473 -13.73 5.31 -5.03
CA PHE A 473 -14.57 4.58 -5.99
C PHE A 473 -14.43 5.11 -7.42
N MET A 474 -14.55 6.42 -7.63
CA MET A 474 -14.41 7.02 -8.96
C MET A 474 -13.00 6.84 -9.54
N ALA A 475 -11.97 6.84 -8.69
CA ALA A 475 -10.59 6.57 -9.09
C ALA A 475 -10.42 5.11 -9.56
N ILE A 476 -10.96 4.15 -8.81
CA ILE A 476 -10.93 2.72 -9.17
C ILE A 476 -11.73 2.46 -10.46
N VAL A 477 -12.95 3.02 -10.59
CA VAL A 477 -13.73 2.92 -11.85
C VAL A 477 -12.93 3.47 -13.04
N THR A 478 -12.21 4.57 -12.84
CA THR A 478 -11.40 5.18 -13.90
C THR A 478 -10.23 4.29 -14.29
N ALA A 479 -9.55 3.69 -13.32
CA ALA A 479 -8.45 2.76 -13.55
C ALA A 479 -8.93 1.49 -14.28
N LEU A 480 -9.96 0.81 -13.76
CA LEU A 480 -10.48 -0.43 -14.33
C LEU A 480 -11.04 -0.22 -15.75
N GLN A 481 -11.83 0.84 -15.97
CA GLN A 481 -12.33 1.14 -17.31
C GLN A 481 -11.21 1.40 -18.32
N ALA A 482 -10.10 2.01 -17.86
CA ALA A 482 -8.93 2.21 -18.68
C ALA A 482 -8.07 0.94 -18.82
N ALA A 483 -8.27 -0.09 -18.02
CA ALA A 483 -7.61 -1.38 -18.15
C ALA A 483 -8.32 -2.32 -19.15
N ASP A 484 -9.65 -2.23 -19.27
CA ASP A 484 -10.48 -3.19 -20.03
C ASP A 484 -10.55 -3.03 -21.55
N GLY A 485 -10.22 -1.84 -22.09
CA GLY A 485 -10.42 -1.54 -23.52
C GLY A 485 -9.45 -2.14 -24.52
#